data_AF-A0A2V9HKD0-F1
#
_entry.id   AF-A0A2V9HKD0-F1
#
_cell.length_a   1.000
_cell.length_b   1.000
_cell.length_c   1.000
_cell.angle_alpha   90.00
_cell.angle_beta   90.00
_cell.angle_gamma   90.00
#
_symmetry.space_group_name_H-M   'P 1'
#
loop_
_entity.id
_entity.type
_entity.pdbx_description
1 polymer ?
#
loop_
_entity_poly.entity_id
_entity_poly.type
_entity_poly.pdbx_seq_one_letter_code
_entity_poly.pdbx_strand_id
1 'polypeptide(L)'
;MQETGFLGTAAPRAADITLLLEMGVGAGLLAGAVLARAGRIRIHAACQSAVVLFNLALIVLTMFPAFHRQVLPKLPGRIGKPYYALAATHAALGGVAELAGLYILLAVGTNLLP
;
A
#
# COMPACT_ATOMS: atom_id res chain seq x y z
N MET A 1 10.38 -4.34 25.06
CA MET A 1 10.92 -5.54 24.41
C MET A 1 10.51 -5.50 22.94
N GLN A 2 11.45 -5.60 22.01
CA GLN A 2 11.13 -5.75 20.58
C GLN A 2 10.78 -7.22 20.37
N GLU A 3 9.49 -7.52 20.21
CA GLU A 3 9.03 -8.88 19.88
C GLU A 3 9.59 -9.23 18.49
N THR A 4 10.49 -10.21 18.43
CA THR A 4 11.03 -10.75 17.18
C THR A 4 9.90 -11.29 16.31
N GLY A 5 10.00 -11.02 15.00
CA GLY A 5 9.10 -11.53 13.97
C GLY A 5 8.94 -13.04 14.05
N PHE A 6 7.77 -13.53 13.65
CA PHE A 6 7.46 -14.96 13.60
C PHE A 6 7.85 -15.58 12.24
N LEU A 7 8.18 -14.77 11.24
CA LEU A 7 8.70 -15.23 9.95
C LEU A 7 10.20 -15.56 9.96
N GLY A 8 10.84 -15.57 11.14
CA GLY A 8 12.25 -15.93 11.30
C GLY A 8 13.24 -14.87 10.80
N THR A 9 12.78 -13.63 10.60
CA THR A 9 13.64 -12.50 10.21
C THR A 9 14.03 -11.64 11.41
N ALA A 10 15.00 -10.75 11.25
CA ALA A 10 15.33 -9.73 12.24
C ALA A 10 14.27 -8.61 12.35
N ALA A 11 13.18 -8.68 11.58
CA ALA A 11 12.12 -7.67 11.60
C ALA A 11 11.20 -7.83 12.83
N PRO A 12 10.59 -6.74 13.31
CA PRO A 12 9.57 -6.81 14.36
C PRO A 12 8.32 -7.56 13.88
N ARG A 13 7.57 -8.20 14.78
CA ARG A 13 6.28 -8.85 14.43
C ARG A 13 5.30 -7.96 13.66
N ALA A 14 5.30 -6.66 13.94
CA ALA A 14 4.46 -5.70 13.22
C ALA A 14 4.78 -5.66 11.71
N ALA A 15 6.04 -5.85 11.32
CA ALA A 15 6.45 -5.91 9.93
C ALA A 15 5.93 -7.20 9.26
N ASP A 16 5.99 -8.33 9.95
CA ASP A 16 5.44 -9.60 9.45
C ASP A 16 3.93 -9.53 9.25
N ILE A 17 3.20 -8.94 10.21
CA ILE A 17 1.75 -8.71 10.09
C ILE A 17 1.45 -7.80 8.91
N THR A 18 2.18 -6.69 8.78
CA THR A 18 2.01 -5.76 7.65
C THR A 18 2.24 -6.49 6.33
N LEU A 19 3.30 -7.30 6.23
CA LEU A 19 3.59 -8.09 5.03
C LEU A 19 2.44 -9.05 4.67
N LEU A 20 1.87 -9.76 5.64
CA LEU A 20 0.72 -10.63 5.40
C LEU A 20 -0.51 -9.85 4.91
N LEU A 21 -0.79 -8.70 5.51
CA LEU A 21 -1.90 -7.85 5.12
C LEU A 21 -1.71 -7.30 3.70
N GLU A 22 -0.50 -6.85 3.36
CA GLU A 22 -0.14 -6.36 2.02
C GLU A 22 -0.19 -7.46 0.96
N MET A 23 0.17 -8.70 1.30
CA MET A 23 -0.08 -9.84 0.39
C MET A 23 -1.58 -10.06 0.15
N GLY A 24 -2.41 -9.84 1.17
CA GLY A 24 -3.87 -9.84 1.04
C GLY A 24 -4.38 -8.72 0.13
N VAL A 25 -3.85 -7.50 0.27
CA VAL A 25 -4.12 -6.36 -0.64
C VAL A 25 -3.78 -6.74 -2.07
N GLY A 26 -2.56 -7.27 -2.31
CA GLY A 26 -2.11 -7.71 -3.64
C GLY A 26 -3.02 -8.78 -4.25
N ALA A 27 -3.43 -9.78 -3.45
CA ALA A 27 -4.39 -10.79 -3.90
C ALA A 27 -5.76 -10.18 -4.23
N GLY A 28 -6.23 -9.21 -3.44
CA GLY A 28 -7.47 -8.46 -3.70
C GLY A 28 -7.41 -7.66 -5.01
N LEU A 29 -6.28 -7.02 -5.32
CA LEU A 29 -6.05 -6.34 -6.60
C LEU A 29 -6.16 -7.32 -7.79
N LEU A 30 -5.51 -8.48 -7.69
CA LEU A 30 -5.59 -9.52 -8.72
C LEU A 30 -7.01 -10.07 -8.89
N ALA A 31 -7.70 -10.33 -7.77
CA ALA A 31 -9.10 -10.78 -7.79
C ALA A 31 -10.02 -9.74 -8.46
N GLY A 32 -9.84 -8.45 -8.14
CA GLY A 32 -10.54 -7.37 -8.80
C GLY A 32 -10.27 -7.32 -10.31
N ALA A 33 -9.02 -7.47 -10.74
CA ALA A 33 -8.68 -7.52 -12.16
C ALA A 33 -9.38 -8.68 -12.88
N VAL A 34 -9.46 -9.85 -12.25
CA VAL A 34 -10.21 -11.01 -12.78
C VAL A 34 -11.71 -10.71 -12.86
N LEU A 35 -12.30 -10.09 -11.83
CA LEU A 35 -13.71 -9.70 -11.82
C LEU A 35 -14.05 -8.70 -12.94
N ALA A 36 -13.18 -7.72 -13.18
CA ALA A 36 -13.35 -6.77 -14.28
C ALA A 36 -13.33 -7.48 -15.63
N ARG A 37 -12.36 -8.38 -15.85
CA ARG A 37 -12.24 -9.17 -17.09
C ARG A 37 -13.44 -10.10 -17.30
N ALA A 38 -14.06 -10.58 -16.23
CA ALA A 38 -15.28 -11.38 -16.28
C ALA A 38 -16.56 -10.54 -16.46
N GLY A 39 -16.46 -9.23 -16.67
CA GLY A 39 -17.60 -8.32 -16.84
C GLY A 39 -18.38 -8.03 -15.56
N ARG A 40 -17.90 -8.48 -14.39
CA ARG A 40 -18.57 -8.28 -13.08
C ARG A 40 -18.19 -6.95 -12.46
N ILE A 41 -18.46 -5.86 -13.19
CA ILE A 41 -17.97 -4.50 -12.87
C ILE A 41 -18.44 -4.01 -11.50
N ARG A 42 -19.69 -4.31 -11.09
CA ARG A 42 -20.20 -3.92 -9.76
C ARG A 42 -19.40 -4.55 -8.61
N ILE A 43 -19.05 -5.83 -8.74
CA ILE A 43 -18.30 -6.55 -7.71
C ILE A 43 -16.84 -6.12 -7.73
N HIS A 44 -16.27 -5.93 -8.94
CA HIS A 44 -14.96 -5.34 -9.11
C HIS A 44 -14.87 -3.99 -8.39
N ALA A 45 -15.81 -3.08 -8.62
CA ALA A 45 -15.83 -1.77 -7.98
C ALA A 45 -15.85 -1.90 -6.46
N ALA A 46 -16.78 -2.66 -5.88
CA ALA A 46 -16.85 -2.86 -4.43
C ALA A 46 -15.56 -3.46 -3.85
N CYS A 47 -14.97 -4.46 -4.53
CA CYS A 47 -13.72 -5.09 -4.14
C CYS A 47 -12.55 -4.09 -4.18
N GLN A 48 -12.40 -3.35 -5.29
CA GLN A 48 -11.32 -2.37 -5.43
C GLN A 48 -11.47 -1.19 -4.47
N SER A 49 -12.69 -0.70 -4.24
CA SER A 49 -12.96 0.31 -3.22
C SER A 49 -12.49 -0.13 -1.84
N ALA A 50 -12.83 -1.35 -1.43
CA ALA A 50 -12.40 -1.89 -0.15
C ALA A 50 -10.87 -2.04 -0.06
N VAL A 51 -10.24 -2.52 -1.14
CA VAL A 51 -8.78 -2.68 -1.21
C VAL A 51 -8.05 -1.34 -1.10
N VAL A 52 -8.48 -0.32 -1.86
CA VAL A 52 -7.88 1.03 -1.81
C VAL A 52 -8.02 1.62 -0.41
N LEU A 53 -9.22 1.64 0.17
CA LEU A 53 -9.42 2.19 1.52
C LEU A 53 -8.64 1.45 2.60
N PHE A 54 -8.52 0.12 2.49
CA PHE A 54 -7.72 -0.67 3.41
C PHE A 54 -6.22 -0.39 3.23
N ASN A 55 -5.75 -0.29 1.99
CA ASN A 55 -4.37 0.06 1.66
C ASN A 55 -4.01 1.45 2.19
N LEU A 56 -4.90 2.45 2.05
CA LEU A 56 -4.73 3.77 2.65
C LEU A 56 -4.51 3.70 4.17
N ALA A 57 -5.29 2.87 4.86
CA ALA A 57 -5.15 2.69 6.31
C ALA A 57 -3.78 2.08 6.67
N LEU A 58 -3.31 1.08 5.91
CA LEU A 58 -1.97 0.51 6.10
C LEU A 58 -0.87 1.56 5.86
N ILE A 59 -0.98 2.34 4.78
CA ILE A 59 -0.03 3.41 4.47
C ILE A 59 0.07 4.39 5.64
N VAL A 60 -1.07 4.89 6.15
CA VAL A 60 -1.09 5.89 7.22
C VAL A 60 -0.58 5.33 8.55
N LEU A 61 -0.95 4.10 8.90
CA LEU A 61 -0.68 3.53 10.22
C LEU A 61 0.68 2.85 10.33
N THR A 62 1.22 2.31 9.23
CA THR A 62 2.44 1.49 9.25
C THR A 62 3.55 2.07 8.39
N MET A 63 3.26 2.33 7.10
CA MET A 63 4.30 2.68 6.14
C MET A 63 4.81 4.12 6.33
N PHE A 64 3.89 5.08 6.50
CA PHE A 64 4.25 6.49 6.65
C PHE A 64 5.10 6.74 7.91
N PRO A 65 4.74 6.24 9.12
CA PRO A 65 5.60 6.39 10.29
C PRO A 65 6.97 5.72 10.13
N ALA A 66 7.01 4.54 9.51
CA ALA A 66 8.27 3.82 9.26
C ALA A 66 9.17 4.59 8.28
N PHE A 67 8.62 5.04 7.16
CA PHE A 67 9.34 5.82 6.15
C PHE A 67 9.86 7.15 6.72
N HIS A 68 9.01 7.87 7.46
CA HIS A 68 9.37 9.15 8.07
C HIS A 68 10.50 9.01 9.11
N ARG A 69 10.52 7.93 9.89
CA ARG A 69 11.55 7.72 10.92
C ARG A 69 12.86 7.12 10.35
N GLN A 70 12.78 6.25 9.36
CA GLN A 70 13.91 5.39 8.96
C GLN A 70 14.55 5.81 7.63
N VAL A 71 13.75 6.32 6.70
CA VAL A 71 14.17 6.59 5.31
C VAL A 71 14.35 8.08 5.09
N LEU A 72 13.30 8.88 5.31
CA LEU A 72 13.25 10.31 4.98
C LEU A 72 14.42 11.14 5.55
N PRO A 73 14.86 10.97 6.82
CA PRO A 73 15.93 11.78 7.39
C PRO A 73 17.31 11.47 6.78
N LYS A 74 17.48 10.25 6.26
CA LYS A 74 18.75 9.76 5.72
C LYS A 74 18.79 9.82 4.19
N LEU A 75 17.65 10.06 3.55
CA LEU A 75 17.50 10.15 2.11
C LEU A 75 18.37 11.24 1.46
N PRO A 76 18.51 12.47 2.02
CA PRO A 76 19.23 13.59 1.37
C PRO A 76 20.73 13.37 1.17
N GLY A 77 21.31 12.28 1.69
CA GLY A 77 22.72 11.92 1.47
C GLY A 77 22.95 10.45 1.13
N ARG A 78 21.88 9.66 0.93
CA ARG A 78 21.98 8.19 0.72
C ARG A 78 21.09 7.64 -0.38
N ILE A 79 20.52 8.49 -1.24
CA ILE A 79 19.68 8.04 -2.36
C ILE A 79 20.42 7.10 -3.33
N GLY A 80 21.75 7.19 -3.41
CA GLY A 80 22.57 6.25 -4.19
C GLY A 80 22.70 4.84 -3.58
N LYS A 81 22.18 4.60 -2.37
CA LYS A 81 22.18 3.27 -1.75
C LYS A 81 20.87 2.54 -2.10
N PRO A 82 20.93 1.27 -2.57
CA PRO A 82 19.77 0.52 -3.06
C PRO A 82 18.59 0.51 -2.09
N TYR A 83 18.86 0.34 -0.78
CA TYR A 83 17.83 0.33 0.26
C TYR A 83 16.99 1.62 0.28
N TYR A 84 17.62 2.79 0.22
CA TYR A 84 16.92 4.08 0.26
C TYR A 84 16.27 4.42 -1.08
N ALA A 85 16.94 4.09 -2.19
CA ALA A 85 16.39 4.26 -3.53
C ALA A 85 15.09 3.46 -3.71
N LEU A 86 15.13 2.15 -3.40
CA LEU A 86 13.97 1.27 -3.53
C LEU A 86 12.82 1.73 -2.64
N ALA A 87 13.09 2.09 -1.38
CA ALA A 87 12.07 2.58 -0.47
C ALA A 87 11.43 3.89 -0.97
N ALA A 88 12.23 4.83 -1.48
CA ALA A 88 11.73 6.10 -2.03
C ALA A 88 10.92 5.90 -3.32
N THR A 89 11.41 5.09 -4.25
CA THR A 89 10.70 4.76 -5.49
C THR A 89 9.39 4.04 -5.19
N HIS A 90 9.40 3.08 -4.27
CA HIS A 90 8.18 2.40 -3.84
C HIS A 90 7.18 3.38 -3.23
N ALA A 91 7.62 4.26 -2.32
CA ALA A 91 6.75 5.27 -1.72
C ALA A 91 6.16 6.24 -2.76
N ALA A 92 6.95 6.64 -3.77
CA ALA A 92 6.49 7.51 -4.83
C ALA A 92 5.46 6.81 -5.74
N LEU A 93 5.78 5.62 -6.24
CA LEU A 93 4.89 4.85 -7.12
C LEU A 93 3.61 4.43 -6.39
N GLY A 94 3.74 3.95 -5.15
CA GLY A 94 2.61 3.60 -4.29
C GLY A 94 1.73 4.82 -3.98
N GLY A 95 2.34 5.98 -3.68
CA GLY A 95 1.60 7.21 -3.47
C GLY A 95 0.81 7.65 -4.69
N VAL A 96 1.40 7.60 -5.90
CA VAL A 96 0.69 7.90 -7.15
C VAL A 96 -0.45 6.93 -7.39
N ALA A 97 -0.21 5.62 -7.22
CA ALA A 97 -1.23 4.60 -7.41
C ALA A 97 -2.40 4.75 -6.44
N GLU A 98 -2.11 5.01 -5.16
CA GLU A 98 -3.13 5.21 -4.13
C GLU A 98 -3.97 6.48 -4.38
N LEU A 99 -3.31 7.59 -4.73
CA LEU A 99 -4.00 8.84 -5.09
C LEU A 99 -4.89 8.66 -6.32
N ALA A 100 -4.42 7.94 -7.34
CA ALA A 100 -5.24 7.62 -8.51
C ALA A 100 -6.43 6.73 -8.14
N GLY A 101 -6.23 5.73 -7.29
CA GLY A 101 -7.29 4.86 -6.78
C GLY A 101 -8.36 5.63 -6.00
N LEU A 102 -7.94 6.52 -5.10
CA LEU A 102 -8.84 7.41 -4.36
C LEU A 102 -9.58 8.37 -5.27
N TYR A 103 -8.90 8.94 -6.27
CA TYR A 103 -9.54 9.79 -7.27
C TYR A 103 -10.64 9.04 -8.01
N ILE A 104 -10.36 7.84 -8.52
CA ILE A 104 -11.36 6.99 -9.20
C ILE A 104 -12.51 6.66 -8.25
N LEU A 105 -12.21 6.28 -7.00
CA LEU A 105 -13.21 5.96 -5.99
C LEU A 105 -14.16 7.13 -5.75
N LEU A 106 -13.63 8.35 -5.65
CA LEU A 106 -14.41 9.55 -5.41
C LEU A 106 -15.16 10.01 -6.66
N ALA A 107 -14.54 10.02 -7.82
CA ALA A 107 -15.17 10.46 -9.08
C ALA A 107 -16.28 9.51 -9.54
N VAL A 108 -16.11 8.20 -9.36
CA VAL A 108 -17.11 7.19 -9.77
C VAL A 108 -18.12 6.91 -8.66
N GLY A 109 -17.69 6.93 -7.40
CA GLY A 109 -18.53 6.58 -6.25
C GLY A 109 -19.31 7.75 -5.66
N THR A 110 -18.94 8.99 -5.98
CA THR A 110 -19.57 10.21 -5.44
C THR A 110 -19.67 11.30 -6.52
N ASN A 111 -20.39 12.39 -6.23
CA ASN A 111 -20.42 13.58 -7.09
C ASN A 111 -19.42 14.66 -6.64
N LEU A 112 -18.43 14.32 -5.81
CA LEU A 112 -17.49 15.28 -5.23
C LEU A 112 -16.41 15.73 -6.22
N LEU A 113 -16.07 14.87 -7.18
CA LEU A 113 -15.04 15.11 -8.19
C LEU A 113 -15.64 14.86 -9.58
N PRO A 114 -15.20 15.61 -10.59
CA PRO A 114 -15.66 15.45 -11.97
C PRO A 114 -15.18 14.14 -12.59
#